data_AF-A0A445BRE3-F1
#
_entry.id   AF-A0A445BRE3-F1
#
_cell.length_a   1.000
_cell.length_b   1.000
_cell.length_c   1.000
_cell.angle_alpha   90.00
_cell.angle_beta   90.00
_cell.angle_gamma   90.00
#
_symmetry.space_group_name_H-M   'P 1'
#
loop_
_entity.id
_entity.type
_entity.pdbx_description
1 polymer ?
#
loop_
_entity_poly.entity_id
_entity_poly.type
_entity_poly.pdbx_seq_one_letter_code
_entity_poly.pdbx_strand_id
1 'polypeptide(L)'
;MEGKDVLAKARTGTGKTVAFLLPSIEVVANSPPTERDHRRPPIYVLVICPTQELASQAATEAAELLKYHPTIGVQILVATLGRLRDHVENTAGFATQLMDPQV
;
A
#
# COMPACT_ATOMS: atom_id res chain seq x y z
N MET A 1 -12.05 4.80 -9.84
CA MET A 1 -11.88 3.46 -10.48
C MET A 1 -12.91 2.48 -9.94
N GLU A 2 -13.28 1.43 -10.69
CA GLU A 2 -14.38 0.50 -10.35
C GLU A 2 -14.02 -0.60 -9.32
N GLY A 3 -12.87 -0.49 -8.63
CA GLY A 3 -12.44 -1.48 -7.62
C GLY A 3 -12.12 -2.87 -8.19
N LYS A 4 -11.73 -2.96 -9.46
CA LYS A 4 -11.39 -4.21 -10.15
C LYS A 4 -9.91 -4.54 -10.00
N ASP A 5 -9.60 -5.83 -9.92
CA ASP A 5 -8.22 -6.33 -9.98
C ASP A 5 -7.61 -6.08 -11.36
N VAL A 6 -6.35 -5.66 -11.38
CA VAL A 6 -5.64 -5.32 -12.61
C VAL A 6 -4.26 -5.97 -12.63
N LEU A 7 -3.96 -6.67 -13.74
CA LEU A 7 -2.62 -7.10 -14.07
C LEU A 7 -2.03 -6.17 -15.13
N ALA A 8 -0.92 -5.49 -14.80
CA ALA A 8 -0.23 -4.60 -15.70
C ALA A 8 1.19 -5.09 -16.02
N LYS A 9 1.56 -5.09 -17.29
CA LYS A 9 2.92 -5.38 -17.76
C LYS A 9 3.44 -4.20 -18.58
N ALA A 10 4.52 -3.59 -18.11
CA ALA A 10 5.18 -2.50 -18.82
C ALA A 10 6.69 -2.47 -18.51
N ARG A 11 7.48 -1.72 -19.28
CA ARG A 11 8.93 -1.54 -19.04
C ARG A 11 9.19 -0.63 -17.83
N THR A 12 10.36 -0.72 -17.20
CA THR A 12 10.76 0.22 -16.13
C THR A 12 10.76 1.65 -16.67
N GLY A 13 10.42 2.64 -15.83
CA GLY A 13 10.34 4.04 -16.23
C GLY A 13 9.05 4.46 -16.94
N THR A 14 8.05 3.57 -17.06
CA THR A 14 6.75 3.89 -17.69
C THR A 14 5.65 4.26 -16.70
N GLY A 15 6.00 4.73 -15.49
CA GLY A 15 5.01 5.18 -14.50
C GLY A 15 4.17 4.08 -13.84
N LYS A 16 4.61 2.81 -13.82
CA LYS A 16 3.85 1.72 -13.19
C LYS A 16 3.51 1.99 -11.72
N THR A 17 4.45 2.58 -10.98
CA THR A 17 4.27 2.93 -9.56
C THR A 17 3.13 3.91 -9.38
N VAL A 18 3.18 5.02 -10.11
CA VAL A 18 2.13 6.04 -10.14
C VAL A 18 0.79 5.45 -10.58
N ALA A 19 0.80 4.53 -11.56
CA ALA A 19 -0.41 3.93 -12.10
C ALA A 19 -1.24 3.14 -11.07
N PHE A 20 -0.62 2.55 -10.04
CA PHE A 20 -1.35 1.94 -8.93
C PHE A 20 -1.49 2.87 -7.71
N LEU A 21 -0.53 3.76 -7.45
CA LEU A 21 -0.57 4.65 -6.29
C LEU A 21 -1.63 5.73 -6.41
N LEU A 22 -1.71 6.45 -7.54
CA LEU A 22 -2.67 7.54 -7.73
C LEU A 22 -4.13 7.11 -7.50
N PRO A 23 -4.66 6.07 -8.17
CA PRO A 23 -6.04 5.67 -7.95
C PRO A 23 -6.27 5.13 -6.54
N SER A 24 -5.27 4.51 -5.90
CA SER A 24 -5.37 4.06 -4.51
C SER A 24 -5.49 5.25 -3.55
N ILE A 25 -4.65 6.27 -3.71
CA ILE A 25 -4.68 7.49 -2.90
C ILE A 25 -5.98 8.26 -3.12
N GLU A 26 -6.47 8.36 -4.37
CA GLU A 26 -7.72 9.03 -4.70
C GLU A 26 -8.93 8.39 -4.01
N VAL A 27 -9.00 7.06 -3.97
CA VAL A 27 -10.06 6.33 -3.25
C VAL A 27 -10.04 6.68 -1.76
N VAL A 28 -8.85 6.72 -1.15
CA VAL A 28 -8.69 7.03 0.28
C VAL A 28 -9.03 8.48 0.58
N ALA A 29 -8.57 9.41 -0.25
CA ALA A 29 -8.83 10.84 -0.09
C ALA A 29 -10.32 11.19 -0.17
N ASN A 30 -11.10 10.43 -0.94
CA ASN A 30 -12.55 10.61 -1.09
C ASN A 30 -13.38 9.76 -0.10
N SER A 31 -12.74 8.94 0.73
CA SER A 31 -13.42 8.13 1.74
C SER A 31 -13.79 8.96 2.97
N PRO A 32 -14.91 8.66 3.66
CA PRO A 32 -15.30 9.38 4.86
C PRO A 32 -14.20 9.29 5.94
N PRO A 33 -14.00 10.35 6.74
CA PRO A 33 -13.04 10.33 7.84
C PRO A 33 -13.36 9.19 8.79
N THR A 34 -12.40 8.32 9.04
CA THR A 34 -12.57 7.27 10.05
C THR A 34 -12.25 7.84 11.42
N GLU A 35 -13.12 7.64 12.40
CA GLU A 35 -12.83 7.91 13.82
C GLU A 35 -11.73 6.94 14.29
N ARG A 36 -10.46 7.29 14.06
CA ARG A 36 -9.31 6.46 14.43
C ARG A 36 -8.36 7.23 15.33
N ASP A 37 -7.67 6.48 16.20
CA ASP A 37 -6.67 7.01 17.11
C ASP A 37 -5.60 7.80 16.33
N HIS A 38 -5.51 9.10 16.58
CA HIS A 38 -4.60 10.04 15.91
C HIS A 38 -3.11 9.75 16.16
N ARG A 39 -2.77 8.77 17.03
CA ARG A 39 -1.38 8.41 17.32
C ARG A 39 -0.65 7.74 16.16
N ARG A 40 -1.36 7.10 15.23
CA ARG A 40 -0.78 6.50 14.01
C ARG A 40 -1.71 6.71 12.82
N PRO A 41 -1.24 7.25 11.67
CA PRO A 41 -2.06 7.33 10.48
C PRO A 41 -2.47 5.91 10.05
N PRO A 42 -3.74 5.67 9.68
CA PRO A 42 -4.17 4.35 9.26
C PRO A 42 -3.43 3.92 7.98
N ILE A 43 -3.11 2.63 7.89
CA ILE A 43 -2.58 2.06 6.65
C ILE A 43 -3.75 1.85 5.70
N TYR A 44 -3.77 2.60 4.60
CA TYR A 44 -4.83 2.50 3.60
C TYR A 44 -4.37 1.81 2.31
N VAL A 45 -3.07 1.84 2.02
CA VAL A 45 -2.47 1.26 0.83
C VAL A 45 -1.26 0.44 1.25
N LEU A 46 -1.22 -0.83 0.83
CA LEU A 46 -0.07 -1.71 1.03
C LEU A 46 0.58 -2.03 -0.30
N VAL A 47 1.87 -1.74 -0.43
CA VAL A 47 2.68 -2.08 -1.61
C VAL A 47 3.66 -3.19 -1.22
N ILE A 48 3.57 -4.33 -1.89
CA ILE A 48 4.47 -5.47 -1.67
C ILE A 48 5.56 -5.46 -2.75
N CYS A 49 6.82 -5.45 -2.33
CA CYS A 49 7.97 -5.46 -3.20
C CYS A 49 8.87 -6.68 -2.93
N PRO A 50 9.45 -7.31 -3.97
CA PRO A 50 10.30 -8.48 -3.78
C PRO A 50 11.73 -8.12 -3.34
N THR A 51 12.17 -6.87 -3.51
CA THR A 51 13.51 -6.39 -3.12
C THR A 51 13.46 -5.03 -2.45
N GLN A 52 14.52 -4.69 -1.70
CA GLN A 52 14.64 -3.40 -1.01
C GLN A 52 14.79 -2.24 -1.99
N GLU A 53 15.46 -2.44 -3.12
CA GLU A 53 15.65 -1.41 -4.14
C GLU A 53 14.31 -1.00 -4.76
N LEU A 54 13.44 -1.96 -5.05
CA LEU A 54 12.09 -1.69 -5.55
C LEU A 54 11.20 -1.03 -4.50
N ALA A 55 11.32 -1.46 -3.23
CA ALA A 55 10.59 -0.83 -2.14
C ALA A 55 11.00 0.63 -1.93
N SER A 56 12.30 0.93 -1.99
CA SER A 56 12.82 2.29 -1.87
C SER A 56 12.29 3.19 -2.99
N GLN A 57 12.30 2.72 -4.24
CA GLN A 57 11.72 3.44 -5.38
C GLN A 57 10.23 3.74 -5.19
N ALA A 58 9.46 2.74 -4.73
CA ALA A 58 8.04 2.94 -4.45
C ALA A 58 7.80 3.91 -3.28
N ALA A 59 8.66 3.89 -2.25
CA ALA A 59 8.60 4.82 -1.11
C ALA A 59 8.82 6.26 -1.55
N THR A 60 9.84 6.50 -2.36
CA THR A 60 10.13 7.84 -2.88
C THR A 60 8.94 8.37 -3.69
N GLU A 61 8.38 7.56 -4.58
CA GLU A 61 7.22 7.97 -5.39
C GLU A 61 5.98 8.24 -4.52
N ALA A 62 5.70 7.38 -3.53
CA ALA A 62 4.60 7.56 -2.61
C ALA A 62 4.75 8.85 -1.78
N ALA A 63 5.96 9.14 -1.30
CA ALA A 63 6.23 10.36 -0.53
C ALA A 63 5.98 11.64 -1.35
N GLU A 64 6.37 11.66 -2.64
CA GLU A 64 6.09 12.78 -3.54
C GLU A 64 4.59 12.98 -3.77
N LEU A 65 3.84 11.90 -3.99
CA LEU A 65 2.38 11.96 -4.20
C LEU A 65 1.62 12.39 -2.94
N LEU A 66 2.10 12.01 -1.75
CA LEU A 66 1.47 12.30 -0.47
C LEU A 66 1.87 13.65 0.14
N LYS A 67 2.74 14.42 -0.51
CA LYS A 67 3.22 15.73 -0.03
C LYS A 67 2.10 16.68 0.41
N TYR A 68 0.93 16.60 -0.22
CA TYR A 68 -0.24 17.42 0.07
C TYR A 68 -1.37 16.67 0.81
N HIS A 69 -1.13 15.41 1.18
CA HIS A 69 -2.10 14.52 1.86
C HIS A 69 -1.47 13.85 3.09
N PRO A 70 -1.08 14.62 4.13
CA PRO A 70 -0.31 14.10 5.27
C PRO A 70 -1.08 13.09 6.15
N THR A 71 -2.39 12.97 5.97
CA THR A 71 -3.27 12.05 6.71
C THR A 71 -3.36 10.66 6.06
N ILE A 72 -2.86 10.49 4.84
CA ILE A 72 -2.92 9.24 4.09
C ILE A 72 -1.60 8.49 4.24
N GLY A 73 -1.66 7.27 4.78
CA GLY A 73 -0.51 6.38 4.92
C GLY A 73 -0.43 5.34 3.81
N VAL A 74 0.74 5.20 3.19
CA VAL A 74 1.11 4.09 2.31
C VAL A 74 2.18 3.25 3.01
N GLN A 75 1.90 1.97 3.24
CA GLN A 75 2.85 1.03 3.82
C GLN A 75 3.55 0.24 2.71
N ILE A 76 4.86 0.09 2.84
CA ILE A 76 5.66 -0.74 1.92
C ILE A 76 6.19 -1.94 2.68
N LEU A 77 6.00 -3.11 2.09
CA LEU A 77 6.42 -4.39 2.64
C LEU A 77 7.38 -5.07 1.66
N VAL A 78 8.60 -5.34 2.13
CA VAL A 78 9.55 -6.19 1.39
C VAL A 78 9.29 -7.63 1.80
N ALA A 79 8.81 -8.45 0.87
CA ALA A 79 8.56 -9.85 1.12
C ALA A 79 8.65 -10.68 -0.17
N THR A 80 9.13 -11.92 -0.04
CA THR A 80 8.98 -12.91 -1.10
C THR A 80 7.55 -13.45 -1.09
N LEU A 81 6.98 -13.68 -2.28
CA LEU A 81 5.59 -14.15 -2.41
C LEU A 81 5.33 -15.44 -1.62
N GLY A 82 6.29 -16.38 -1.63
CA GLY A 82 6.20 -17.62 -0.87
C GLY A 82 6.07 -17.36 0.64
N ARG A 83 7.00 -16.60 1.24
CA ARG A 83 6.95 -16.33 2.68
C ARG A 83 5.77 -15.47 3.09
N LEU A 84 5.36 -14.52 2.26
CA LEU A 84 4.19 -13.71 2.53
C LEU A 84 2.94 -14.59 2.57
N ARG A 85 2.79 -15.48 1.58
CA ARG A 85 1.71 -16.45 1.54
C ARG A 85 1.71 -17.35 2.77
N ASP A 86 2.87 -17.88 3.15
CA ASP A 86 3.00 -18.71 4.35
C ASP A 86 2.54 -17.98 5.61
N HIS A 87 2.86 -16.69 5.75
CA HIS A 87 2.42 -15.88 6.91
C HIS A 87 0.92 -15.59 6.85
N VAL A 88 0.37 -15.27 5.69
CA VAL A 88 -1.07 -15.04 5.52
C VAL A 88 -1.87 -16.30 5.87
N GLU A 89 -1.38 -17.49 5.51
CA GLU A 89 -2.08 -18.76 5.74
C GLU A 89 -1.86 -19.32 7.16
N ASN A 90 -0.66 -19.16 7.73
CA ASN A 90 -0.26 -19.88 8.96
C ASN A 90 -0.02 -18.99 10.18
N THR A 91 0.02 -17.66 10.03
CA THR A 91 0.21 -16.75 11.17
C THR A 91 -1.12 -16.18 11.60
N ALA A 92 -1.63 -16.67 12.74
CA ALA A 92 -2.87 -16.18 13.32
C ALA A 92 -2.81 -14.66 13.53
N GLY A 93 -3.80 -13.94 13.01
CA GLY A 93 -3.89 -12.48 13.12
C GLY A 93 -3.06 -11.69 12.10
N PHE A 94 -2.18 -12.32 11.31
CA PHE A 94 -1.37 -11.58 10.32
C PHE A 94 -2.24 -10.96 9.23
N ALA A 95 -3.16 -11.73 8.63
CA ALA A 95 -4.10 -11.22 7.63
C ALA A 95 -5.02 -10.15 8.23
N THR A 96 -5.46 -10.34 9.47
CA THR A 96 -6.28 -9.37 10.20
C THR A 96 -5.52 -8.09 10.45
N GLN A 97 -4.27 -8.12 10.91
CA GLN A 97 -3.43 -6.92 11.09
C GLN A 97 -3.13 -6.20 9.77
N LEU A 98 -3.01 -6.96 8.68
CA LEU A 98 -2.78 -6.42 7.34
C LEU A 98 -4.02 -5.71 6.78
N MET A 99 -5.21 -6.26 7.05
CA MET A 99 -6.50 -5.75 6.56
C MET A 99 -7.18 -4.79 7.56
N ASP A 100 -6.76 -4.82 8.82
CA ASP A 100 -7.27 -4.02 9.92
C ASP A 100 -6.08 -3.60 10.81
N PRO A 101 -5.48 -2.41 10.56
CA PRO A 101 -4.32 -1.93 11.30
C PRO A 101 -4.63 -1.51 12.76
N GLN A 102 -5.77 -1.93 13.33
CA GLN A 102 -6.21 -1.62 14.70
C GLN A 102 -5.77 -2.64 15.78
N VAL A 103 -4.97 -3.66 15.44
CA VAL A 103 -4.35 -4.61 16.40
C VAL A 103 -2.84 -4.43 16.51
#